data_AF-A0A0L8I0K9-F1
#
_entry.id   AF-A0A0L8I0K9-F1
#
_cell.length_a   1.000
_cell.length_b   1.000
_cell.length_c   1.000
_cell.angle_alpha   90.00
_cell.angle_beta   90.00
_cell.angle_gamma   90.00
#
_symmetry.space_group_name_H-M   'P 1'
#
loop_
_entity.id
_entity.type
_entity.pdbx_description
1 polymer ?
#
loop_
_entity_poly.entity_id
_entity_poly.type
_entity_poly.pdbx_seq_one_letter_code
_entity_poly.pdbx_strand_id
1 'polypeptide(L)'
;MSFLFHRCYCAHTDGTHIPKFESAIHESQRTNCNCARHKFAYEKSGMIGKLFLCESNGNYNKIQCNGSACYCVDEVGKRVGDSVHVSQSEYMTC
;
A
#
# COMPACT_ATOMS: atom_id res chain seq x y z
N MET A 1 -20.20 27.86 -5.64
CA MET A 1 -18.72 27.88 -5.53
C MET A 1 -18.22 26.45 -5.57
N SER A 2 -17.71 26.01 -6.71
CA SER A 2 -17.20 24.66 -6.92
C SER A 2 -15.87 24.51 -6.20
N PHE A 3 -15.83 23.65 -5.17
CA PHE A 3 -14.57 23.19 -4.59
C PHE A 3 -13.82 22.41 -5.67
N LEU A 4 -12.75 22.99 -6.25
CA LEU A 4 -11.81 22.20 -7.05
C LEU A 4 -11.15 21.19 -6.11
N PHE A 5 -11.64 19.95 -6.12
CA PHE A 5 -10.98 18.81 -5.49
C PHE A 5 -9.73 18.46 -6.27
N HIS A 6 -8.65 19.23 -6.06
CA HIS A 6 -7.35 18.83 -6.55
C HIS A 6 -6.95 17.53 -5.84
N ARG A 7 -6.60 16.52 -6.65
CA ARG A 7 -6.18 15.19 -6.20
C ARG A 7 -4.71 14.99 -6.55
N CYS A 8 -3.98 14.34 -5.65
CA CYS A 8 -2.67 13.79 -5.91
C CYS A 8 -2.84 12.33 -6.33
N TYR A 9 -1.93 11.84 -7.15
CA TYR A 9 -1.86 10.44 -7.54
C TYR A 9 -0.47 9.89 -7.26
N CYS A 10 -0.38 8.58 -7.06
CA CYS A 10 0.91 7.92 -6.95
C CYS A 10 1.54 7.72 -8.32
N ALA A 11 2.83 8.02 -8.42
CA ALA A 11 3.65 7.73 -9.58
C ALA A 11 4.81 6.81 -9.19
N HIS A 12 5.21 5.95 -10.12
CA HIS A 12 6.44 5.19 -10.03
C HIS A 12 7.66 6.12 -10.19
N THR A 13 8.86 5.63 -9.88
CA THR A 13 10.10 6.44 -9.92
C THR A 13 10.47 6.91 -11.32
N ASP A 14 9.93 6.28 -12.37
CA ASP A 14 10.06 6.69 -13.77
C ASP A 14 9.00 7.71 -14.22
N GLY A 15 8.13 8.15 -13.30
CA GLY A 15 7.02 9.07 -13.58
C GLY A 15 5.73 8.40 -14.06
N THR A 16 5.70 7.08 -14.21
CA THR A 16 4.48 6.37 -14.63
C THR A 16 3.40 6.51 -13.57
N HIS A 17 2.23 7.00 -13.98
CA HIS A 17 1.04 7.05 -13.12
C HIS A 17 0.60 5.64 -12.73
N ILE A 18 0.41 5.40 -11.43
CA ILE A 18 -0.07 4.14 -10.87
C ILE A 18 -1.57 4.27 -10.60
N PRO A 19 -2.44 3.68 -11.44
CA PRO A 19 -3.89 3.84 -11.30
C PRO A 19 -4.41 3.31 -9.97
N LYS A 20 -5.55 3.85 -9.51
CA LYS A 20 -6.27 3.50 -8.26
C LYS A 20 -5.66 4.05 -6.97
N PHE A 21 -4.47 4.66 -7.02
CA PHE A 21 -3.82 5.22 -5.85
C PHE A 21 -3.81 6.74 -5.92
N GLU A 22 -4.77 7.34 -5.23
CA GLU A 22 -5.02 8.78 -5.24
C GLU A 22 -5.36 9.28 -3.84
N SER A 23 -4.99 10.52 -3.53
CA SER A 23 -5.34 11.19 -2.28
C SER A 23 -5.80 12.62 -2.55
N ALA A 24 -6.57 13.20 -1.64
CA ALA A 24 -6.84 14.63 -1.68
C ALA A 24 -5.56 15.42 -1.38
N ILE A 25 -5.43 16.65 -1.89
CA ILE A 25 -4.25 17.49 -1.61
C ILE A 25 -4.00 17.68 -0.12
N HIS A 26 -5.05 17.88 0.68
CA HIS A 26 -4.91 18.07 2.13
C HIS A 26 -4.35 16.81 2.85
N GLU A 27 -4.46 15.65 2.23
CA GLU A 27 -3.93 14.38 2.72
C GLU A 27 -2.55 14.03 2.15
N SER A 28 -1.97 14.88 1.28
CA SER A 28 -0.67 14.62 0.64
C SER A 28 0.46 14.35 1.64
N GLN A 29 0.44 14.99 2.81
CA GLN A 29 1.46 14.80 3.85
C GLN A 29 1.45 13.39 4.47
N ARG A 30 0.31 12.69 4.38
CA ARG A 30 0.14 11.32 4.89
C ARG A 30 0.31 10.27 3.80
N THR A 31 0.54 10.65 2.56
CA THR A 31 0.67 9.75 1.41
C THR A 31 2.13 9.59 1.03
N ASN A 32 2.66 8.37 1.09
CA ASN A 32 4.05 8.06 0.70
C ASN A 32 4.16 7.18 -0.57
N CYS A 33 3.05 6.60 -1.03
CA CYS A 33 2.98 5.74 -2.23
C CYS A 33 3.86 4.47 -2.19
N ASN A 34 4.40 4.09 -1.04
CA ASN A 34 5.37 2.98 -0.94
C ASN A 34 4.75 1.65 -1.38
N CYS A 35 3.53 1.34 -0.93
CA CYS A 35 2.86 0.10 -1.30
C CYS A 35 2.49 0.09 -2.79
N ALA A 36 1.94 1.20 -3.30
CA ALA A 36 1.61 1.35 -4.72
C ALA A 36 2.83 1.10 -5.61
N ARG A 37 3.98 1.71 -5.26
CA ARG A 37 5.24 1.56 -6.02
C ARG A 37 5.78 0.14 -5.97
N HIS A 38 5.80 -0.50 -4.80
CA HIS A 38 6.26 -1.88 -4.68
C HIS A 38 5.35 -2.86 -5.42
N LYS A 39 4.03 -2.67 -5.34
CA LYS A 39 3.05 -3.45 -6.11
C LYS A 39 3.29 -3.30 -7.61
N PHE A 40 3.41 -2.06 -8.10
CA PHE A 40 3.67 -1.78 -9.50
C PHE A 40 4.98 -2.41 -9.99
N ALA A 41 6.07 -2.27 -9.22
CA ALA A 41 7.37 -2.88 -9.57
C ALA A 41 7.31 -4.41 -9.59
N TYR A 42 6.59 -5.02 -8.64
CA TYR A 42 6.40 -6.46 -8.60
C TYR A 42 5.60 -6.96 -9.81
N GLU A 43 4.49 -6.31 -10.14
CA GLU A 43 3.69 -6.63 -11.34
C GLU A 43 4.51 -6.48 -12.63
N LYS A 44 5.34 -5.43 -12.72
CA LYS A 44 6.25 -5.20 -13.86
C LYS A 44 7.35 -6.26 -13.99
N SER A 45 7.76 -6.89 -12.89
CA SER A 45 8.77 -7.96 -12.92
C SER A 45 8.27 -9.27 -13.57
N GLY A 46 6.95 -9.40 -13.80
CA GLY A 46 6.34 -10.63 -14.30
C GLY A 46 6.20 -11.73 -13.24
N MET A 47 6.60 -11.46 -11.99
CA MET A 47 6.36 -12.37 -10.87
C MET A 47 4.89 -12.36 -10.48
N ILE A 48 4.37 -13.55 -10.15
CA ILE A 48 3.00 -13.76 -9.66
C ILE A 48 3.03 -14.29 -8.22
N GLY A 49 1.90 -14.23 -7.52
CA GLY A 49 1.73 -14.90 -6.23
C GLY A 49 2.02 -14.10 -4.96
N LYS A 50 2.47 -12.84 -5.06
CA LYS A 50 2.54 -11.92 -3.91
C LYS A 50 1.33 -11.01 -3.90
N LEU A 51 0.62 -10.98 -2.78
CA LEU A 51 -0.44 -10.01 -2.54
C LEU A 51 0.14 -8.77 -1.83
N PHE A 52 -0.24 -7.59 -2.30
CA PHE A 52 0.06 -6.31 -1.63
C PHE A 52 -1.25 -5.70 -1.13
N LEU A 53 -1.38 -5.57 0.19
CA LEU A 53 -2.51 -4.90 0.80
C LEU A 53 -2.17 -3.41 0.90
N CYS A 54 -2.66 -2.61 -0.05
CA CYS A 54 -2.42 -1.17 -0.08
C CYS A 54 -3.69 -0.42 0.29
N GLU A 55 -3.53 0.71 0.99
CA GLU A 55 -4.59 1.70 1.16
C GLU A 55 -4.84 2.45 -0.15
N SER A 56 -5.99 3.13 -0.27
CA SER A 56 -6.37 3.89 -1.47
C SER A 56 -5.44 5.08 -1.76
N ASN A 57 -4.76 5.61 -0.75
CA ASN A 57 -3.73 6.64 -0.88
C ASN A 57 -2.38 6.06 -1.38
N GLY A 58 -2.24 4.74 -1.52
CA GLY A 58 -1.00 4.09 -1.96
C GLY A 58 -0.02 3.72 -0.85
N ASN A 59 -0.38 3.95 0.40
CA ASN A 59 0.37 3.48 1.56
C ASN A 59 0.17 1.99 1.81
N TYR A 60 1.01 1.42 2.67
CA TYR A 60 0.83 0.07 3.17
C TYR A 60 -0.37 0.01 4.11
N ASN A 61 -1.25 -0.97 3.91
CA ASN A 61 -2.06 -1.44 5.02
C ASN A 61 -1.10 -2.01 6.08
N LYS A 62 -1.30 -1.64 7.34
CA LYS A 62 -0.43 -2.06 8.43
C LYS A 62 -0.34 -3.58 8.57
N ILE A 63 -1.33 -4.32 8.11
CA ILE A 63 -1.30 -5.78 8.03
C ILE A 63 -0.95 -6.18 6.59
N GLN A 64 0.08 -6.99 6.42
CA GLN A 64 0.37 -7.68 5.17
C GLN A 64 0.26 -9.19 5.36
N CYS A 65 -0.10 -9.89 4.29
CA CYS A 65 -0.19 -11.34 4.29
C CYS A 65 0.60 -11.93 3.13
N ASN A 66 1.31 -13.02 3.38
CA ASN A 66 1.99 -13.82 2.38
C ASN A 66 1.67 -15.30 2.61
N GLY A 67 1.01 -15.94 1.65
CA GLY A 67 0.46 -17.29 1.85
C GLY A 67 -0.54 -17.32 3.00
N SER A 68 -0.31 -18.21 3.97
CA SER A 68 -1.15 -18.38 5.17
C SER A 68 -0.68 -17.56 6.37
N ALA A 69 0.33 -16.69 6.23
CA ALA A 69 0.90 -15.92 7.32
C ALA A 69 0.66 -14.41 7.13
N CYS A 70 0.17 -13.74 8.16
CA CYS A 70 -0.03 -12.29 8.21
C CYS A 70 0.84 -11.65 9.30
N TYR A 71 1.33 -10.45 9.07
CA TYR A 71 2.27 -9.74 9.95
C TYR A 71 2.08 -8.23 9.85
N CYS A 72 2.47 -7.49 10.90
CA CYS A 72 2.45 -6.04 10.85
C CYS A 72 3.61 -5.54 9.96
N VAL A 73 3.42 -4.39 9.30
CA VAL A 73 4.46 -3.68 8.57
C VAL A 73 4.53 -2.22 8.98
N ASP A 74 5.71 -1.64 8.83
CA ASP A 74 5.90 -0.19 8.92
C ASP A 74 5.52 0.52 7.61
N GLU A 75 5.73 1.83 7.56
CA GLU A 75 5.37 2.69 6.43
C GLU A 75 6.11 2.37 5.12
N VAL A 76 7.24 1.65 5.18
CA VAL A 76 8.00 1.20 4.01
C VAL A 76 7.70 -0.25 3.63
N GLY A 77 6.80 -0.92 4.37
CA GLY A 77 6.40 -2.30 4.12
C GLY A 77 7.34 -3.33 4.76
N LYS A 78 8.21 -2.93 5.69
CA LYS A 78 9.09 -3.85 6.41
C LYS A 78 8.30 -4.51 7.53
N ARG A 79 8.43 -5.82 7.64
CA ARG A 79 7.80 -6.60 8.73
C ARG A 79 8.27 -6.09 10.09
N VAL A 80 7.28 -5.81 10.95
CA VAL A 80 7.46 -5.52 12.38
C VAL A 80 6.61 -6.50 13.17
N GLY A 81 7.17 -7.09 14.23
CA GLY A 81 6.50 -8.10 15.04
C GLY A 81 6.39 -9.48 14.40
N ASP A 82 5.64 -10.34 15.10
CA ASP A 82 5.45 -11.75 14.74
C ASP A 82 4.38 -11.93 13.66
N SER A 83 4.41 -13.09 13.02
CA SER A 83 3.39 -13.50 12.08
C SER A 83 2.36 -14.43 12.71
N VAL A 84 1.09 -14.23 12.39
CA VAL A 84 -0.01 -15.12 12.76
C VAL A 84 -0.55 -15.85 11.54
N HIS A 85 -1.33 -16.91 11.76
CA HIS A 85 -2.07 -17.55 10.68
C HIS A 85 -3.14 -16.61 10.13
N VAL A 86 -3.43 -16.66 8.83
CA VAL A 86 -4.40 -15.77 8.15
C VAL A 86 -5.79 -15.78 8.81
N SER A 87 -6.20 -16.89 9.43
CA SER A 87 -7.46 -16.98 10.18
C SER A 87 -7.52 -16.08 11.43
N GLN A 88 -6.38 -15.53 11.86
CA GLN A 88 -6.26 -14.65 13.02
C GLN A 88 -5.94 -13.20 12.63
N SER A 89 -5.86 -12.89 11.33
CA SER A 89 -5.45 -11.56 10.87
C SER A 89 -6.38 -10.44 11.32
N GLU A 90 -7.67 -10.73 11.51
CA GLU A 90 -8.68 -9.77 11.97
C GLU A 90 -8.45 -9.33 13.43
N TYR A 91 -7.78 -10.15 14.24
CA TYR A 91 -7.48 -9.84 15.65
C TYR A 91 -6.12 -9.17 15.84
N MET A 92 -5.37 -8.95 14.76
CA MET A 92 -4.09 -8.27 14.83
C MET A 92 -4.30 -6.79 15.12
N THR A 93 -3.58 -6.27 16.12
CA THR A 93 -3.50 -4.83 16.37
C THR A 93 -2.14 -4.33 15.90
N CYS A 94 -2.15 -3.70 14.73
CA CYS A 94 -1.07 -2.90 14.16
C CYS A 94 -1.55 -1.43 14.11
#